data_AF-A0A926M9E0-F1
#
_entry.id   AF-A0A926M9E0-F1
#
_cell.length_a   1.000
_cell.length_b   1.000
_cell.length_c   1.000
_cell.angle_alpha   90.00
_cell.angle_beta   90.00
_cell.angle_gamma   90.00
#
_symmetry.space_group_name_H-M   'P 1'
#
loop_
_entity.id
_entity.type
_entity.pdbx_description
1 polymer ?
#
loop_
_entity_poly.entity_id
_entity_poly.type
_entity_poly.pdbx_seq_one_letter_code
_entity_poly.pdbx_strand_id
1 'polypeptide(L)'
;MDKKIISPCISICKTDPVTGYCYGCARTNEEKKFWKDENTKNEWKEQNLKIIITRMQGWQLETFKESYNHKKRSGISLFKKNLLEKK
;
A
#
# COMPACT_ATOMS: atom_id res chain seq x y z
N MET A 1 -11.11 14.20 -15.96
CA MET A 1 -9.73 13.78 -15.59
C MET A 1 -9.85 12.73 -14.51
N ASP A 2 -9.64 11.46 -14.84
CA ASP A 2 -9.67 10.38 -13.86
C ASP A 2 -8.58 10.59 -12.81
N LYS A 3 -9.01 10.81 -11.57
CA LYS A 3 -8.12 10.97 -10.43
C LYS A 3 -7.47 9.61 -10.17
N LYS A 4 -6.25 9.42 -10.68
CA LYS A 4 -5.53 8.16 -10.56
C LYS A 4 -5.15 7.88 -9.10
N ILE A 5 -5.86 6.96 -8.45
CA ILE A 5 -5.59 6.56 -7.06
C ILE A 5 -4.32 5.68 -7.03
N ILE A 6 -3.29 6.17 -6.34
CA ILE A 6 -1.99 5.50 -6.27
C ILE A 6 -2.09 4.29 -5.33
N SER A 7 -1.67 3.11 -5.82
CA SER A 7 -1.70 1.88 -5.03
C SER A 7 -0.88 1.99 -3.73
N PRO A 8 -1.42 1.55 -2.58
CA PRO A 8 -0.72 1.59 -1.28
C PRO A 8 0.41 0.55 -1.14
N CYS A 9 0.69 -0.27 -2.15
CA CYS A 9 1.81 -1.20 -2.07
C CYS A 9 3.14 -0.44 -1.97
N ILE A 10 3.91 -0.67 -0.91
CA ILE A 10 5.25 -0.08 -0.71
C ILE A 10 6.40 -1.04 -1.07
N SER A 11 6.13 -2.06 -1.89
CA SER A 11 7.10 -3.09 -2.31
C SER A 11 7.64 -3.99 -1.20
N ILE A 12 7.01 -3.98 -0.04
CA ILE A 12 7.20 -4.96 1.04
C ILE A 12 5.94 -5.82 1.07
N CYS A 13 6.07 -7.13 0.78
CA CYS A 13 4.93 -8.04 0.70
C CYS A 13 5.19 -9.30 1.53
N LYS A 14 4.84 -9.23 2.81
CA LYS A 14 4.82 -10.36 3.74
C LYS A 14 3.50 -10.32 4.49
N THR A 15 2.79 -11.44 4.55
CA THR A 15 1.47 -11.54 5.17
C THR A 15 1.62 -12.15 6.56
N ASP A 16 0.98 -11.53 7.55
CA ASP A 16 0.82 -12.08 8.90
C ASP A 16 -0.15 -13.28 8.86
N PRO A 17 0.26 -14.49 9.28
CA PRO A 17 -0.58 -15.67 9.25
C PRO A 17 -1.74 -15.63 10.27
N VAL A 18 -1.66 -14.78 11.29
CA VAL A 18 -2.70 -14.68 12.33
C VAL A 18 -3.81 -13.72 11.89
N THR A 19 -3.45 -12.53 11.42
CA THR A 19 -4.42 -11.48 11.04
C THR A 19 -4.80 -11.51 9.56
N GLY A 20 -3.99 -12.15 8.71
CA GLY A 20 -4.17 -12.14 7.26
C GLY A 20 -3.76 -10.81 6.59
N TYR A 21 -3.18 -9.86 7.33
CA TYR A 21 -2.79 -8.56 6.81
C TYR A 21 -1.34 -8.53 6.32
N CYS A 22 -1.10 -7.78 5.25
CA CYS A 22 0.26 -7.54 4.78
C CYS A 22 1.01 -6.58 5.72
N TYR A 23 2.18 -6.96 6.23
CA TYR A 23 3.01 -6.08 7.07
C TYR A 23 3.34 -4.73 6.40
N GLY A 24 3.47 -4.72 5.07
CA GLY A 24 3.82 -3.49 4.35
C GLY A 24 2.64 -2.55 4.04
N CYS A 25 1.41 -3.04 3.94
CA CYS A 25 0.28 -2.18 3.52
C CYS A 25 -1.06 -2.53 4.15
N ALA A 26 -1.08 -3.42 5.14
CA ALA A 26 -2.24 -3.91 5.87
C ALA A 26 -3.42 -4.45 5.03
N ARG A 27 -3.21 -4.66 3.73
CA ARG A 27 -4.20 -5.29 2.84
C ARG A 27 -4.22 -6.80 3.00
N THR A 28 -5.41 -7.38 2.96
CA THR A 28 -5.63 -8.81 2.77
C THR A 28 -5.27 -9.22 1.34
N ASN A 29 -5.18 -10.53 1.09
CA ASN A 29 -4.93 -11.02 -0.27
C ASN A 29 -6.09 -10.73 -1.22
N GLU A 30 -7.34 -10.74 -0.74
CA GLU A 30 -8.53 -10.39 -1.52
C GLU A 30 -8.52 -8.92 -1.92
N GLU A 31 -8.23 -8.02 -0.98
CA GLU A 31 -8.12 -6.59 -1.27
C GLU A 31 -7.00 -6.30 -2.28
N LYS A 32 -5.89 -7.07 -2.26
CA LYS A 32 -4.85 -6.97 -3.29
C LYS A 32 -5.35 -7.40 -4.67
N LYS A 33 -6.22 -8.41 -4.76
CA LYS A 33 -6.86 -8.86 -6.01
C LYS A 33 -7.82 -7.79 -6.53
N PHE A 34 -8.75 -7.33 -5.69
CA PHE A 34 -9.68 -6.25 -6.04
C PHE A 34 -8.94 -4.99 -6.50
N TRP A 35 -7.86 -4.60 -5.83
CA TRP A 35 -7.09 -3.42 -6.26
C TRP A 35 -6.54 -3.52 -7.70
N LYS A 36 -6.22 -4.73 -8.17
CA LYS A 36 -5.70 -4.98 -9.53
C LYS A 36 -6.81 -5.12 -10.57
N ASP A 37 -8.04 -5.37 -10.16
CA ASP A 37 -9.17 -5.48 -11.05
C ASP A 37 -9.53 -4.11 -11.63
N GLU A 38 -9.59 -4.04 -12.96
CA GLU A 38 -9.89 -2.83 -13.72
C GLU A 38 -11.33 -2.36 -13.50
N ASN A 39 -12.25 -3.28 -13.17
CA ASN A 39 -13.64 -2.97 -12.86
C ASN A 39 -13.83 -2.40 -11.44
N THR A 40 -12.77 -2.41 -10.62
CA THR A 40 -12.88 -1.91 -9.25
C THR A 40 -12.98 -0.38 -9.22
N LYS A 41 -14.14 0.07 -8.72
CA LYS A 41 -14.51 1.48 -8.57
C LYS A 41 -13.51 2.28 -7.72
N ASN A 42 -13.37 3.55 -8.07
CA ASN A 42 -12.47 4.47 -7.36
C ASN A 42 -12.92 4.70 -5.91
N GLU A 43 -14.22 4.77 -5.65
CA GLU A 43 -14.78 4.92 -4.30
C GLU A 43 -14.32 3.79 -3.38
N TRP A 44 -14.32 2.55 -3.87
CA TRP A 44 -13.82 1.40 -3.11
C TRP A 44 -12.33 1.54 -2.81
N LYS A 45 -11.53 1.99 -3.78
CA LYS A 45 -10.08 2.21 -3.60
C LYS A 45 -9.80 3.29 -2.55
N GLU A 46 -10.58 4.38 -2.53
CA GLU A 46 -10.48 5.43 -1.52
C GLU A 46 -10.88 4.94 -0.12
N GLN A 47 -11.97 4.17 -0.03
CA GLN A 47 -12.42 3.57 1.22
C GLN A 47 -11.40 2.54 1.75
N ASN A 48 -10.88 1.67 0.89
CA ASN A 48 -9.86 0.70 1.26
C ASN A 48 -8.60 1.39 1.79
N LEU A 49 -8.15 2.49 1.19
CA LEU A 49 -7.03 3.29 1.69
C LEU A 49 -7.25 3.78 3.13
N LYS A 50 -8.45 4.29 3.44
CA LYS A 50 -8.80 4.74 4.79
C LYS A 50 -8.75 3.58 5.78
N ILE A 51 -9.33 2.43 5.41
CA ILE A 51 -9.40 1.23 6.25
C ILE A 51 -8.01 0.65 6.53
N ILE A 52 -7.14 0.52 5.53
CA ILE A 52 -5.82 -0.09 5.77
C ILE A 52 -4.96 0.75 6.71
N ILE A 53 -5.12 2.08 6.68
CA ILE A 53 -4.39 3.01 7.55
C ILE A 53 -4.81 2.80 9.00
N THR A 54 -6.09 2.54 9.28
CA THR A 54 -6.56 2.29 10.65
C THR A 54 -6.11 0.93 11.21
N ARG A 55 -5.70 -0.01 10.35
CA ARG A 55 -5.17 -1.32 10.77
C ARG A 55 -3.70 -1.27 11.21
N MET A 56 -2.99 -0.19 10.90
CA MET A 56 -1.57 -0.02 11.24
C MET A 56 -1.41 0.91 12.43
N GLN A 57 -0.41 0.65 13.27
CA GLN A 57 -0.10 1.48 14.44
C GLN A 57 1.43 1.59 14.66
N GLY A 58 1.83 2.56 15.48
CA GLY A 58 3.24 2.82 15.82
C GLY A 58 4.16 2.94 14.61
N TRP A 59 5.35 2.35 14.71
CA TRP A 59 6.40 2.41 13.69
C TRP A 59 5.94 1.88 12.31
N GLN A 60 5.02 0.90 12.28
CA GLN A 60 4.50 0.36 11.03
C GLN A 60 3.71 1.43 10.26
N LEU A 61 2.84 2.16 10.96
CA LEU A 61 2.03 3.23 10.39
C LEU A 61 2.90 4.39 9.90
N GLU A 62 3.90 4.79 10.70
CA GLU A 62 4.84 5.85 10.35
C GLU A 62 5.64 5.50 9.09
N THR A 63 6.25 4.30 9.08
CA THR A 63 7.02 3.79 7.93
C THR A 63 6.15 3.69 6.67
N PHE A 64 4.92 3.20 6.81
CA PHE A 64 3.98 3.14 5.69
C PHE A 64 3.68 4.53 5.14
N LYS A 65 3.32 5.49 6.01
CA LYS A 65 3.00 6.88 5.61
C LYS A 65 4.17 7.52 4.89
N GLU A 66 5.39 7.40 5.42
CA GLU A 66 6.59 7.96 4.81
C GLU A 66 6.85 7.36 3.42
N SER A 67 6.84 6.03 3.34
CA SER A 67 7.11 5.30 2.08
C SER A 67 6.02 5.53 1.03
N TYR A 68 4.75 5.58 1.44
CA TYR A 68 3.64 5.89 0.55
C TYR A 68 3.65 7.35 0.10
N ASN A 69 3.95 8.30 0.97
CA ASN A 69 4.11 9.71 0.60
C ASN A 69 5.29 9.92 -0.36
N HIS A 70 6.41 9.22 -0.15
CA HIS A 70 7.50 9.19 -1.11
C HIS A 70 7.01 8.67 -2.46
N LYS A 71 6.35 7.50 -2.49
CA LYS A 71 5.79 6.92 -3.73
C LYS A 71 4.82 7.83 -4.46
N LYS A 72 3.96 8.56 -3.75
CA LYS A 72 3.05 9.53 -4.38
C LYS A 72 3.80 10.66 -5.09
N ARG A 73 4.98 11.05 -4.60
CA ARG A 73 5.79 12.14 -5.17
C ARG A 73 6.78 11.65 -6.25
N SER A 74 7.41 10.49 -6.04
CA SER A 74 8.51 9.98 -6.89
C SER A 74 8.14 8.80 -7.79
N GLY A 75 6.94 8.22 -7.62
CA GLY A 75 6.49 7.03 -8.35
C GLY A 75 6.96 5.69 -7.78
N ILE A 76 7.95 5.67 -6.87
CA ILE A 76 8.50 4.44 -6.26
C ILE A 76 8.50 4.53 -4.73
N SER A 77 8.39 3.39 -4.03
CA SER A 77 8.49 3.36 -2.56
C SER A 77 9.93 3.49 -2.08
N LEU A 78 10.14 3.85 -0.82
CA LEU A 78 11.49 3.95 -0.22
C LEU A 78 12.24 2.62 -0.29
N PHE A 79 11.55 1.50 -0.02
CA PHE A 79 12.14 0.17 -0.13
C PHE A 79 12.59 -0.15 -1.56
N LYS A 80 11.75 0.16 -2.56
CA LYS A 80 12.10 -0.05 -3.97
C LYS A 80 13.26 0.84 -4.41
N LYS A 81 13.30 2.10 -3.95
CA LYS A 81 14.42 3.03 -4.16
C LYS A 81 15.73 2.44 -3.65
N ASN A 82 15.76 1.99 -2.39
CA ASN A 82 16.97 1.41 -1.79
C ASN A 82 17.46 0.16 -2.54
N LEU A 83 16.55 -0.68 -3.04
CA LEU A 83 16.92 -1.84 -3.86
C LEU A 83 17.54 -1.48 -5.21
N LEU A 84 17.18 -0.32 -5.77
CA LEU A 84 17.74 0.17 -7.04
C LEU A 84 19.10 0.83 -6.85
N GLU A 85 19.31 1.53 -5.73
CA GLU A 85 20.60 2.18 -5.39
C GLU A 85 21.70 1.19 -4.99
N LYS A 86 21.32 -0.02 -4.55
CA LYS A 86 22.24 -1.10 -4.16
C LYS A 86 22.60 -2.05 -5.31
N LYS A 87 22.04 -1.83 -6.50
CA LYS A 87 22.39 -2.57 -7.72
C LYS A 87 23.46 -1.82 -8.47
#